data_AF-A0A1M5CAW7-F1
#
_entry.id   AF-A0A1M5CAW7-F1
#
_cell.length_a   1.000
_cell.length_b   1.000
_cell.length_c   1.000
_cell.angle_alpha   90.00
_cell.angle_beta   90.00
_cell.angle_gamma   90.00
#
_symmetry.space_group_name_H-M   'P 1'
#
loop_
_entity.id
_entity.type
_entity.pdbx_description
1 polymer ?
#
loop_
_entity_poly.entity_id
_entity_poly.type
_entity_poly.pdbx_seq_one_letter_code
_entity_poly.pdbx_strand_id
1 'polypeptide(L)'
;MGLYHPDFVVLDGVSDLIADPNSSEQSTSVINDLMALTKEYDCHVLTVIHANVGSEKARGHLGSEALRKCETAIFAEAKGDVTLCKWAKTRDMRPMDFAFMVLEGLPVEAEYIPIEAKTDKLQQTLSSIMPQYPGTITYSELRQKLMVHLGLKERAAEKNVTKAVENGYIIKNQVGCYHLPKIEKANDTLPF
;
A
#
# COMPACT_ATOMS: atom_id res chain seq x y z
N MET A 1 39.20 -8.03 -25.48
CA MET A 1 37.97 -7.24 -25.27
C MET A 1 37.90 -6.93 -23.79
N GLY A 2 37.80 -5.65 -23.39
CA GLY A 2 37.55 -5.33 -21.99
C GLY A 2 36.14 -5.79 -21.63
N LEU A 3 35.99 -6.62 -20.61
CA LEU A 3 34.68 -6.91 -20.05
C LEU A 3 34.14 -5.62 -19.41
N TYR A 4 32.86 -5.34 -19.67
CA TYR A 4 32.15 -4.27 -18.98
C TYR A 4 31.84 -4.73 -17.55
N HIS A 5 32.02 -3.83 -16.58
CA HIS A 5 31.70 -4.03 -15.17
C HIS A 5 30.62 -3.03 -14.76
N PRO A 6 29.33 -3.30 -15.06
CA PRO A 6 28.25 -2.38 -14.73
C PRO A 6 27.94 -2.46 -13.23
N ASP A 7 27.79 -1.31 -12.57
CA ASP A 7 27.31 -1.26 -11.19
C ASP A 7 25.80 -1.55 -11.10
N PHE A 8 25.06 -1.27 -12.17
CA PHE A 8 23.61 -1.36 -12.23
C PHE A 8 23.12 -1.93 -13.57
N VAL A 9 22.22 -2.89 -13.50
CA VAL A 9 21.62 -3.59 -14.66
C VAL A 9 20.11 -3.52 -14.53
N VAL A 10 19.44 -3.11 -15.62
CA VAL A 10 17.98 -3.07 -15.71
C VAL A 10 17.49 -4.13 -16.68
N LEU A 11 16.59 -4.98 -16.20
CA LEU A 11 15.89 -5.99 -16.99
C LEU A 11 14.41 -5.61 -17.08
N ASP A 12 13.93 -5.31 -18.28
CA ASP A 12 12.54 -4.90 -18.50
C ASP A 12 11.53 -6.03 -18.27
N GLY A 13 11.97 -7.29 -18.19
CA GLY A 13 11.08 -8.41 -17.91
C GLY A 13 11.83 -9.68 -17.54
N VAL A 14 11.78 -10.08 -16.27
CA VAL A 14 12.39 -11.36 -15.86
C VAL A 14 11.66 -12.56 -16.48
N SER A 15 10.38 -12.39 -16.81
CA SER A 15 9.57 -13.45 -17.45
C SER A 15 10.08 -13.80 -18.84
N ASP A 16 10.73 -12.86 -19.54
CA ASP A 16 11.17 -13.06 -20.92
C ASP A 16 12.43 -13.95 -21.02
N LEU A 17 13.06 -14.22 -19.88
CA LEU A 17 14.22 -15.11 -19.78
C LEU A 17 13.83 -16.60 -19.78
N ILE A 18 12.55 -16.93 -19.60
CA ILE A 18 12.08 -18.31 -19.49
C ILE A 18 10.80 -18.54 -20.31
N ALA A 19 10.53 -19.80 -20.68
CA ALA A 19 9.39 -20.14 -21.52
C ALA A 19 8.06 -20.20 -20.75
N ASP A 20 8.11 -20.62 -19.48
CA ASP A 20 6.91 -20.72 -18.62
C ASP A 20 7.18 -20.19 -17.21
N PRO A 21 6.58 -19.04 -16.80
CA PRO A 21 6.72 -18.50 -15.46
C PRO A 21 6.08 -19.37 -14.35
N ASN A 22 5.34 -20.42 -14.71
CA ASN A 22 4.80 -21.41 -13.78
C ASN A 22 5.68 -22.66 -13.64
N SER A 23 6.75 -22.79 -14.41
CA SER A 23 7.73 -23.86 -14.19
C SER A 23 8.60 -23.51 -12.98
N SER A 24 8.48 -24.28 -11.89
CA SER A 24 9.29 -24.10 -10.68
C SER A 24 10.78 -24.28 -10.93
N GLU A 25 11.16 -25.21 -11.81
CA GLU A 25 12.54 -25.49 -12.19
C GLU A 25 13.16 -24.32 -12.97
N GLN A 26 12.51 -23.86 -14.05
CA GLN A 26 13.00 -22.70 -14.82
C GLN A 26 13.08 -21.45 -13.95
N SER A 27 12.07 -21.23 -13.10
CA SER A 27 12.03 -20.10 -12.16
C SER A 27 13.20 -20.14 -11.18
N THR A 28 13.50 -21.32 -10.63
CA THR A 28 14.62 -21.48 -9.68
C THR A 28 15.95 -21.26 -10.38
N SER A 29 16.12 -21.81 -11.59
CA SER A 29 17.35 -21.66 -12.38
C SER A 29 17.63 -20.19 -12.68
N VAL A 30 16.70 -19.49 -13.31
CA VAL A 30 16.93 -18.11 -13.77
C VAL A 30 17.18 -17.14 -12.60
N ILE A 31 16.46 -17.30 -11.49
CA ILE A 31 16.68 -16.47 -10.30
C ILE A 31 18.04 -16.77 -9.67
N ASN A 32 18.48 -18.02 -9.63
CA ASN A 32 19.82 -18.35 -9.13
C ASN A 32 20.93 -17.80 -10.03
N ASP A 33 20.74 -17.83 -11.35
CA ASP A 33 21.69 -17.26 -12.30
C ASP A 33 21.81 -15.74 -12.09
N LEU A 34 20.68 -15.03 -11.95
CA LEU A 34 20.69 -13.60 -11.63
C LEU A 34 21.40 -13.30 -10.29
N MET A 35 21.18 -14.12 -9.26
CA MET A 35 21.87 -13.99 -7.97
C MET A 35 23.37 -14.29 -8.07
N ALA A 36 23.78 -15.20 -8.95
CA ALA A 36 25.20 -15.47 -9.20
C ALA A 36 25.84 -14.27 -9.92
N LEU A 37 25.16 -13.68 -10.91
CA LEU A 37 25.63 -12.50 -11.63
C LEU A 37 25.81 -11.29 -10.72
N THR A 38 24.85 -10.99 -9.85
CA THR A 38 25.01 -9.87 -8.88
C THR A 38 26.22 -10.07 -7.98
N LYS A 39 26.53 -11.32 -7.62
CA LYS A 39 27.66 -11.65 -6.77
C LYS A 39 29.00 -11.65 -7.51
N GLU A 40 29.05 -12.17 -8.72
CA GLU A 40 30.26 -12.27 -9.54
C GLU A 40 30.73 -10.90 -10.03
N TYR A 41 29.78 -10.06 -10.45
CA TYR A 41 30.07 -8.75 -11.02
C TYR A 41 29.91 -7.59 -10.03
N ASP A 42 29.56 -7.88 -8.77
CA ASP A 42 29.31 -6.90 -7.71
C ASP A 42 28.36 -5.78 -8.15
N CYS A 43 27.23 -6.19 -8.75
CA CYS A 43 26.29 -5.28 -9.38
C CYS A 43 24.87 -5.42 -8.82
N HIS A 44 24.08 -4.37 -8.96
CA HIS A 44 22.66 -4.39 -8.64
C HIS A 44 21.82 -4.68 -9.89
N VAL A 45 20.91 -5.64 -9.79
CA VAL A 45 19.95 -5.97 -10.85
C VAL A 45 18.55 -5.52 -10.45
N LEU A 46 17.98 -4.60 -11.23
CA LEU A 46 16.58 -4.23 -11.16
C LEU A 46 15.82 -4.96 -12.26
N THR A 47 14.70 -5.59 -11.91
CA THR A 47 13.80 -6.22 -12.88
C THR A 47 12.35 -5.98 -12.54
N VAL A 48 11.49 -6.06 -13.55
CA VAL A 48 10.04 -6.04 -13.34
C VAL A 48 9.39 -7.38 -13.68
N ILE A 49 8.25 -7.64 -13.04
CA ILE A 49 7.37 -8.77 -13.32
C ILE A 49 5.93 -8.33 -13.14
N HIS A 50 5.05 -8.76 -14.05
CA HIS A 50 3.62 -8.51 -13.90
C HIS A 50 3.05 -9.21 -12.67
N ALA A 51 2.00 -8.61 -12.09
CA ALA A 51 1.16 -9.30 -11.12
C ALA A 51 0.17 -10.24 -11.82
N ASN A 52 -0.39 -11.19 -11.07
CA ASN A 52 -1.52 -11.98 -11.56
C ASN A 52 -2.75 -11.09 -11.74
N VAL A 53 -3.57 -11.38 -12.74
CA VAL A 53 -4.79 -10.60 -13.03
C VAL A 53 -5.68 -10.53 -11.78
N GLY A 54 -6.01 -9.31 -11.35
CA GLY A 54 -6.84 -9.08 -10.16
C GLY A 54 -6.15 -9.36 -8.82
N SER A 55 -4.82 -9.42 -8.78
CA SER A 55 -4.04 -9.67 -7.57
C SER A 55 -2.83 -8.74 -7.47
N GLU A 56 -2.36 -8.50 -6.25
CA GLU A 56 -1.07 -7.83 -5.97
C GLU A 56 0.11 -8.81 -6.00
N LYS A 57 -0.16 -10.13 -6.16
CA LYS A 57 0.89 -11.15 -6.18
C LYS A 57 1.60 -11.17 -7.53
N ALA A 58 2.94 -11.13 -7.50
CA ALA A 58 3.79 -11.37 -8.66
C ALA A 58 3.43 -12.68 -9.38
N ARG A 59 3.56 -12.69 -10.71
CA ARG A 59 3.06 -13.78 -11.57
C ARG A 59 3.86 -15.07 -11.42
N GLY A 60 3.13 -16.18 -11.26
CA GLY A 60 3.66 -17.54 -11.34
C GLY A 60 4.64 -17.95 -10.23
N HIS A 61 5.28 -19.10 -10.46
CA HIS A 61 6.39 -19.58 -9.62
C HIS A 61 7.58 -18.62 -9.69
N LEU A 62 7.82 -18.01 -10.85
CA LEU A 62 8.87 -17.02 -11.05
C LEU A 62 8.74 -15.84 -10.09
N GLY A 63 7.55 -15.24 -10.00
CA GLY A 63 7.29 -14.14 -9.07
C GLY A 63 7.48 -14.54 -7.62
N SER A 64 7.10 -15.76 -7.26
CA SER A 64 7.29 -16.28 -5.90
C SER A 64 8.77 -16.46 -5.56
N GLU A 65 9.57 -17.02 -6.47
CA GLU A 65 11.02 -17.19 -6.27
C GLU A 65 11.76 -15.85 -6.27
N ALA A 66 11.41 -14.94 -7.19
CA ALA A 66 11.94 -13.58 -7.23
C ALA A 66 11.67 -12.86 -5.89
N LEU A 67 10.43 -12.87 -5.41
CA LEU A 67 10.08 -12.28 -4.11
C LEU A 67 10.80 -12.95 -2.96
N ARG A 68 11.06 -14.27 -2.98
CA ARG A 68 11.83 -14.94 -1.92
C ARG A 68 13.28 -14.43 -1.88
N LYS A 69 13.89 -14.19 -3.03
CA LYS A 69 15.33 -13.89 -3.15
C LYS A 69 15.67 -12.41 -3.19
N CYS A 70 14.79 -11.54 -3.68
CA CYS A 70 15.05 -10.11 -3.80
C CYS A 70 15.39 -9.46 -2.44
N GLU A 71 16.14 -8.35 -2.53
CA GLU A 71 16.39 -7.44 -1.41
C GLU A 71 15.13 -6.61 -1.12
N THR A 72 14.65 -5.88 -2.14
CA THR A 72 13.47 -5.04 -2.08
C THR A 72 12.56 -5.32 -3.28
N ALA A 73 11.26 -5.29 -3.05
CA ALA A 73 10.23 -5.35 -4.08
C ALA A 73 9.25 -4.19 -3.89
N ILE A 74 9.00 -3.46 -4.97
CA ILE A 74 8.04 -2.37 -5.02
C ILE A 74 6.87 -2.82 -5.90
N PHE A 75 5.66 -2.68 -5.39
CA PHE A 75 4.42 -2.88 -6.13
C PHE A 75 3.97 -1.54 -6.70
N ALA A 76 3.86 -1.48 -8.02
CA ALA A 76 3.37 -0.32 -8.75
C ALA A 76 1.93 -0.56 -9.23
N GLU A 77 1.00 0.31 -8.85
CA GLU A 77 -0.42 0.25 -9.20
C GLU A 77 -0.85 1.54 -9.89
N ALA A 78 -1.30 1.45 -11.14
CA ALA A 78 -1.85 2.60 -11.86
C ALA A 78 -3.29 2.91 -11.40
N LYS A 79 -3.55 4.18 -11.09
CA LYS A 79 -4.85 4.74 -10.70
C LYS A 79 -5.13 6.00 -11.51
N GLY A 80 -5.80 5.82 -12.66
CA GLY A 80 -5.90 6.90 -13.64
C GLY A 80 -4.50 7.22 -14.19
N ASP A 81 -4.12 8.49 -14.16
CA ASP A 81 -2.84 8.97 -14.70
C ASP A 81 -1.68 8.88 -13.69
N VAL A 82 -1.95 8.46 -12.45
CA VAL A 82 -0.96 8.36 -11.38
C VAL A 82 -0.66 6.89 -11.09
N THR A 83 0.62 6.55 -10.99
CA THR A 83 1.11 5.26 -10.50
C THR A 83 1.56 5.38 -9.06
N LEU A 84 0.97 4.56 -8.19
CA LEU A 84 1.32 4.46 -6.78
C LEU A 84 2.31 3.31 -6.57
N CYS A 85 3.43 3.60 -5.93
CA CYS A 85 4.49 2.66 -5.62
C CYS A 85 4.54 2.40 -4.12
N LYS A 86 4.35 1.14 -3.72
CA LYS A 86 4.42 0.70 -2.32
C LYS A 86 5.45 -0.40 -2.15
N TRP A 87 6.10 -0.48 -1.01
CA TRP A 87 6.94 -1.63 -0.73
C TRP A 87 6.07 -2.89 -0.54
N ALA A 88 6.41 -3.96 -1.24
CA ALA A 88 5.80 -5.28 -1.07
C ALA A 88 6.64 -6.17 -0.15
N LYS A 89 7.97 -6.01 -0.23
CA LYS A 89 8.95 -6.69 0.62
C LYS A 89 10.23 -5.86 0.68
N THR A 90 10.87 -5.82 1.83
CA THR A 90 12.25 -5.35 1.97
C THR A 90 12.96 -6.16 3.04
N ARG A 91 14.27 -6.33 2.92
CA ARG A 91 15.13 -6.88 3.99
C ARG A 91 15.68 -5.79 4.89
N ASP A 92 15.81 -4.57 4.37
CA ASP A 92 16.43 -3.43 5.03
C ASP A 92 15.40 -2.35 5.39
N MET A 93 15.85 -1.09 5.51
CA MET A 93 14.97 0.04 5.80
C MET A 93 13.81 0.08 4.79
N ARG A 94 12.59 0.30 5.30
CA ARG A 94 11.41 0.40 4.45
C ARG A 94 11.48 1.70 3.66
N PRO A 95 11.43 1.64 2.31
CA PRO A 95 11.34 2.86 1.52
C PRO A 95 9.98 3.51 1.78
N MET A 96 9.93 4.84 1.65
CA MET A 96 8.66 5.56 1.66
C MET A 96 7.85 5.17 0.43
N ASP A 97 6.53 5.08 0.60
CA ASP A 97 5.62 5.02 -0.53
C ASP A 97 5.77 6.32 -1.33
N PHE A 98 5.72 6.22 -2.66
CA PHE A 98 5.80 7.36 -3.55
C PHE A 98 4.84 7.17 -4.72
N ALA A 99 4.55 8.25 -5.44
CA ALA A 99 3.74 8.19 -6.63
C ALA A 99 4.35 9.02 -7.75
N PHE A 100 4.06 8.62 -8.99
CA PHE A 100 4.52 9.34 -10.17
C PHE A 100 3.47 9.27 -11.27
N MET A 101 3.51 10.24 -12.18
CA MET A 101 2.79 10.20 -13.45
C MET A 101 3.79 10.24 -14.61
N VAL A 102 3.36 9.88 -15.80
CA VAL A 102 4.22 9.93 -17.00
C VAL A 102 3.86 11.17 -17.82
N LEU A 103 4.78 12.13 -17.87
CA LEU A 103 4.66 13.33 -18.69
C LEU A 103 5.72 13.28 -19.79
N GLU A 104 5.29 13.38 -21.05
CA GLU A 104 6.18 13.33 -22.22
C GLU A 104 7.13 12.09 -22.23
N GLY A 105 6.65 10.96 -21.71
CA GLY A 105 7.42 9.72 -21.61
C GLY A 105 8.39 9.65 -20.42
N LEU A 106 8.41 10.66 -19.55
CA LEU A 106 9.27 10.70 -18.37
C LEU A 106 8.45 10.60 -17.07
N PRO A 107 8.93 9.88 -16.04
CA PRO A 107 8.28 9.85 -14.74
C PRO A 107 8.49 11.19 -14.02
N VAL A 108 7.39 11.77 -13.55
CA VAL A 108 7.37 12.98 -12.72
C VAL A 108 6.68 12.66 -11.41
N GLU A 109 7.29 13.05 -10.29
CA GLU A 109 6.71 12.87 -8.96
C GLU A 109 5.30 13.46 -8.90
N ALA A 110 4.38 12.70 -8.31
CA ALA A 110 3.00 13.11 -8.15
C ALA A 110 2.66 13.08 -6.66
N GLU A 111 2.04 14.15 -6.16
CA GLU A 111 1.38 14.10 -4.87
C GLU A 111 0.19 13.15 -4.96
N TYR A 112 0.30 12.01 -4.30
CA TYR A 112 -0.81 11.09 -4.14
C TYR A 112 -1.24 11.11 -2.68
N ILE A 113 -2.29 11.88 -2.40
CA ILE A 113 -3.11 11.62 -1.22
C ILE A 113 -3.86 10.33 -1.54
N PRO A 114 -3.72 9.26 -0.74
CA PRO A 114 -4.54 8.08 -0.92
C PRO A 114 -6.00 8.50 -1.01
N ILE A 115 -6.61 8.31 -2.19
CA ILE A 115 -8.06 8.15 -2.26
C ILE A 115 -8.29 7.00 -1.29
N GLU A 116 -8.85 7.38 -0.15
CA GLU A 116 -8.72 6.75 1.15
C GLU A 116 -8.52 5.23 1.04
N ALA A 117 -7.50 4.71 1.71
CA ALA A 117 -7.30 3.29 1.94
C ALA A 117 -8.62 2.66 2.39
N LYS A 118 -9.44 2.10 1.47
CA LYS A 118 -10.83 1.67 1.70
C LYS A 118 -11.35 2.26 3.01
N THR A 119 -11.66 3.55 3.05
CA THR A 119 -12.14 4.21 4.28
C THR A 119 -13.10 3.23 4.92
N ASP A 120 -12.80 2.82 6.16
CA ASP A 120 -13.62 1.81 6.82
C ASP A 120 -15.07 2.30 6.67
N LYS A 121 -15.97 1.45 6.16
CA LYS A 121 -17.38 1.84 5.93
C LYS A 121 -17.96 2.49 7.19
N LEU A 122 -17.44 2.09 8.35
CA LEU A 122 -17.66 2.72 9.64
C LEU A 122 -17.22 4.20 9.70
N GLN A 123 -15.99 4.53 9.31
CA GLN A 123 -15.45 5.90 9.29
C GLN A 123 -16.20 6.84 8.33
N GLN A 124 -16.56 6.37 7.13
CA GLN A 124 -17.42 7.15 6.21
C GLN A 124 -18.79 7.44 6.83
N THR A 125 -19.41 6.40 7.40
CA THR A 125 -20.71 6.55 8.04
C THR A 125 -20.63 7.50 9.23
N LEU A 126 -19.61 7.37 10.08
CA LEU A 126 -19.36 8.26 11.22
C LEU A 126 -19.23 9.71 10.77
N SER A 127 -18.48 9.97 9.69
CA SER A 127 -18.33 11.32 9.13
C SER A 127 -19.67 11.93 8.66
N SER A 128 -20.65 11.09 8.32
CA SER A 128 -21.98 11.54 7.86
C SER A 128 -22.99 11.72 9.01
N ILE A 129 -22.87 10.94 10.08
CA ILE A 129 -23.87 10.93 11.18
C ILE A 129 -23.45 11.77 12.40
N MET A 130 -22.15 12.01 12.56
CA MET A 130 -21.59 12.78 13.66
C MET A 130 -21.81 14.29 13.43
N PRO A 131 -22.06 15.06 14.49
CA PRO A 131 -22.04 16.51 14.41
C PRO A 131 -20.63 17.01 14.04
N GLN A 132 -20.55 18.10 13.28
CA GLN A 132 -19.27 18.74 13.01
C GLN A 132 -18.67 19.29 14.31
N TYR A 133 -17.34 19.18 14.44
CA TYR A 133 -16.62 19.73 15.59
C TYR A 133 -16.94 21.24 15.74
N PRO A 134 -17.20 21.76 16.96
CA PRO A 134 -17.02 21.14 18.28
C PRO A 134 -18.26 20.37 18.81
N GLY A 135 -19.26 20.11 17.97
CA GLY A 135 -20.47 19.40 18.38
C GLY A 135 -20.19 17.98 18.90
N THR A 136 -20.98 17.56 19.89
CA THR A 136 -20.88 16.23 20.50
C THR A 136 -22.21 15.48 20.39
N ILE A 137 -22.15 14.15 20.42
CA ILE A 137 -23.34 13.27 20.44
C ILE A 137 -23.27 12.29 21.63
N THR A 138 -24.42 11.94 22.20
CA THR A 138 -24.47 10.96 23.29
C THR A 138 -24.25 9.53 22.77
N TYR A 139 -23.90 8.60 23.66
CA TYR A 139 -23.78 7.17 23.31
C TYR A 139 -25.07 6.59 22.71
N SER A 140 -26.22 6.92 23.32
CA SER A 140 -27.53 6.42 22.90
C SER A 140 -27.87 6.87 21.48
N GLU A 141 -27.68 8.16 21.19
CA GLU A 141 -27.95 8.73 19.86
C GLU A 141 -26.97 8.20 18.81
N LEU A 142 -25.68 8.07 19.13
CA LEU A 142 -24.69 7.50 18.21
C LEU A 142 -25.02 6.05 17.85
N ARG A 143 -25.35 5.24 18.84
CA ARG A 143 -25.78 3.84 18.65
C ARG A 143 -27.01 3.76 17.76
N GLN A 144 -28.02 4.58 18.01
CA GLN A 144 -29.24 4.62 17.20
C GLN A 144 -28.96 5.02 15.75
N LYS A 145 -28.17 6.08 15.53
CA LYS A 145 -27.79 6.52 14.19
C LYS A 145 -26.99 5.45 13.44
N LEU A 146 -26.06 4.76 14.09
CA LEU A 146 -25.32 3.64 13.47
C LEU A 146 -26.25 2.48 13.09
N MET A 147 -27.23 2.13 13.93
CA MET A 147 -28.19 1.07 13.62
C MET A 147 -29.02 1.40 12.38
N VAL A 148 -29.50 2.64 12.28
CA VAL A 148 -30.30 3.10 11.13
C VAL A 148 -29.46 3.17 9.85
N HIS A 149 -28.29 3.82 9.90
CA HIS A 149 -27.47 4.05 8.71
C HIS A 149 -26.73 2.80 8.20
N LEU A 150 -26.45 1.81 9.06
CA LEU A 150 -25.77 0.57 8.66
C LEU A 150 -26.67 -0.68 8.68
N GLY A 151 -27.94 -0.56 9.08
CA GLY A 151 -28.87 -1.69 9.19
C GLY A 151 -28.46 -2.70 10.26
N LEU A 152 -27.89 -2.24 11.38
CA LEU A 152 -27.29 -3.09 12.40
C LEU A 152 -28.25 -3.37 13.57
N LYS A 153 -28.07 -4.54 14.20
CA LYS A 153 -28.65 -4.84 15.52
C LYS A 153 -27.82 -4.16 16.61
N GLU A 154 -28.46 -3.94 17.75
CA GLU A 154 -27.89 -3.32 18.95
C GLU A 154 -26.45 -3.73 19.27
N ARG A 155 -26.20 -5.03 19.47
CA ARG A 155 -24.89 -5.57 19.82
C ARG A 155 -23.79 -5.28 18.79
N ALA A 156 -24.16 -5.22 17.51
CA ALA A 156 -23.22 -4.89 16.43
C ALA A 156 -22.91 -3.39 16.40
N ALA A 157 -23.88 -2.53 16.71
CA ALA A 157 -23.66 -1.10 16.84
C ALA A 157 -22.73 -0.77 18.02
N GLU A 158 -22.90 -1.44 19.17
CA GLU A 158 -22.02 -1.28 20.35
C GLU A 158 -20.57 -1.64 20.02
N LYS A 159 -20.37 -2.79 19.35
CA LYS A 159 -19.04 -3.22 18.87
C LYS A 159 -18.40 -2.19 17.93
N ASN A 160 -19.19 -1.58 17.06
CA ASN A 160 -18.71 -0.56 16.14
C ASN A 160 -18.34 0.75 16.86
N VAL A 161 -19.07 1.15 17.91
CA VAL A 161 -18.67 2.31 18.73
C VAL A 161 -17.32 2.04 19.42
N THR A 162 -17.12 0.85 20.00
CA THR A 162 -15.83 0.47 20.60
C THR A 162 -14.70 0.52 19.58
N LYS A 163 -14.89 -0.14 18.41
CA LYS A 163 -13.93 -0.14 17.32
C LYS A 163 -13.61 1.27 16.82
N ALA A 164 -14.61 2.16 16.75
CA ALA A 164 -14.42 3.54 16.31
C ALA A 164 -13.57 4.37 17.28
N VAL A 165 -13.67 4.10 18.59
CA VAL A 165 -12.82 4.72 19.61
C VAL A 165 -11.41 4.14 19.55
N GLU A 166 -11.27 2.81 19.48
CA GLU A 166 -9.97 2.11 19.38
C GLU A 166 -9.16 2.56 18.15
N ASN A 167 -9.84 2.75 17.02
CA ASN A 167 -9.21 3.20 15.77
C ASN A 167 -9.05 4.74 15.70
N GLY A 168 -9.48 5.49 16.72
CA GLY A 168 -9.36 6.95 16.76
C GLY A 168 -10.29 7.71 15.79
N TYR A 169 -11.33 7.08 15.25
CA TYR A 169 -12.30 7.74 14.37
C TYR A 169 -13.20 8.73 15.12
N ILE A 170 -13.42 8.49 16.41
CA ILE A 170 -14.18 9.35 17.32
C ILE A 170 -13.51 9.39 18.69
N ILE A 171 -13.66 10.49 19.42
CA ILE A 171 -13.09 10.70 20.75
C ILE A 171 -14.23 10.82 21.77
N LYS A 172 -14.12 10.09 22.89
CA LYS A 172 -15.02 10.21 24.03
C LYS A 172 -14.50 11.29 24.98
N ASN A 173 -15.32 12.29 25.28
CA ASN A 173 -14.98 13.36 26.21
C ASN A 173 -15.23 12.97 27.68
N GLN A 174 -14.84 13.85 28.61
CA GLN A 174 -14.94 13.62 30.05
C GLN A 174 -16.38 13.48 30.56
N VAL A 175 -17.35 14.07 29.85
CA VAL A 175 -18.79 13.99 30.19
C VAL A 175 -19.48 12.80 29.51
N GLY A 176 -18.73 11.92 28.84
CA GLY A 176 -19.24 10.68 28.26
C GLY A 176 -19.89 10.80 26.87
N CYS A 177 -19.78 11.96 26.22
CA CYS A 177 -20.23 12.18 24.84
C CYS A 177 -19.07 12.00 23.84
N TYR A 178 -19.40 11.88 22.56
CA TYR A 178 -18.46 11.59 21.48
C TYR A 178 -18.37 12.76 20.49
N HIS A 179 -17.17 13.03 19.96
CA HIS A 179 -16.95 14.00 18.89
C HIS A 179 -15.94 13.49 17.85
N LEU A 180 -15.93 14.11 16.67
CA LEU A 180 -14.89 13.86 15.68
C LEU A 180 -13.54 14.44 16.15
N PRO A 181 -12.40 13.79 15.85
CA PRO A 181 -11.08 14.34 16.12
C PRO A 181 -10.89 15.68 15.40
N LYS A 182 -10.15 16.60 16.02
CA LYS A 182 -9.79 17.88 15.40
C LYS A 182 -8.86 17.56 14.23
N ILE A 183 -9.24 17.98 13.02
CA ILE A 183 -8.34 17.93 11.86
C ILE A 183 -7.30 19.02 12.10
N GLU A 184 -6.18 18.66 12.73
CA GLU A 184 -4.99 19.48 12.65
C GLU A 184 -4.44 19.29 11.23
N LYS A 185 -4.45 20.36 10.42
CA LYS A 185 -3.60 20.38 9.24
C LYS A 185 -2.18 20.13 9.77
N ALA A 186 -1.56 19.05 9.33
CA ALA A 186 -0.17 18.79 9.68
C ALA A 186 0.62 20.07 9.34
N ASN A 187 1.34 20.59 10.33
CA ASN A 187 2.26 21.69 10.10
C ASN A 187 3.17 21.34 8.92
N ASP A 188 3.25 22.23 7.93
CA ASP A 188 4.13 22.16 6.76
C ASP A 188 5.64 22.24 7.11
N THR A 189 6.02 21.88 8.34
CA THR A 189 7.42 21.75 8.73
C THR A 189 7.89 20.34 8.43
N LEU A 190 8.36 20.16 7.19
CA LEU A 190 9.27 19.09 6.85
C LEU A 190 10.53 19.20 7.73
N PRO A 191 11.06 18.10 8.27
CA PRO A 191 12.30 18.10 9.02
C PRO A 191 13.49 18.11 8.05
N PHE A 192 13.71 19.25 7.37
CA PHE A 192 14.99 19.61 6.77
C PHE A 192 15.28 21.08 7.10
#